data_AF-A0A942LPG1-F1
#
_entry.id   AF-A0A942LPG1-F1
#
_cell.length_a   1.000
_cell.length_b   1.000
_cell.length_c   1.000
_cell.angle_alpha   90.00
_cell.angle_beta   90.00
_cell.angle_gamma   90.00
#
_symmetry.space_group_name_H-M   'P 1'
#
loop_
_entity.id
_entity.type
_entity.pdbx_description
1 polymer ?
#
loop_
_entity_poly.entity_id
_entity_poly.type
_entity_poly.pdbx_seq_one_letter_code
_entity_poly.pdbx_strand_id
1 'polypeptide(L)'
;MTWRVGRLAMVGLAVALVATPGWAVYKCTAPNGSVVYQDAPCTGKGEEMALPSALVSTPPAPRHDTAPNTPAVPAPAEAPPPAPAPSPTDSAAKTQLELDADHCLDWYKPLLRDPKSAYYSNPSRNNRVVSLDLHTTNGYGGFVVLKASCEIHAGKLNETWTREHARRGGWPVN
;
A
#
# COMPACT_ATOMS: atom_id res chain seq x y z
N MET A 1 -30.17 53.22 -10.25
CA MET A 1 -28.79 53.47 -9.75
C MET A 1 -27.80 52.76 -10.64
N THR A 2 -26.74 53.47 -10.99
CA THR A 2 -25.81 53.31 -12.10
C THR A 2 -24.85 52.12 -12.00
N TRP A 3 -24.65 51.43 -13.13
CA TRP A 3 -23.60 50.45 -13.40
C TRP A 3 -22.19 51.05 -13.31
N ARG A 4 -21.22 50.28 -12.79
CA ARG A 4 -19.81 50.37 -13.18
C ARG A 4 -19.18 48.99 -13.25
N VAL A 5 -19.03 48.51 -14.49
CA VAL A 5 -18.15 47.42 -14.90
C VAL A 5 -16.74 48.02 -14.97
N GLY A 6 -15.85 47.54 -14.10
CA GLY A 6 -14.48 48.05 -13.95
C GLY A 6 -13.44 47.05 -14.45
N ARG A 7 -13.12 47.16 -15.74
CA ARG A 7 -11.87 46.88 -16.46
C ARG A 7 -10.82 45.94 -15.86
N LEU A 8 -10.53 44.92 -16.68
CA LEU A 8 -9.26 44.20 -16.87
C LEU A 8 -8.03 44.79 -16.14
N ALA A 9 -7.41 43.96 -15.31
CA ALA A 9 -5.96 43.94 -15.13
C ALA A 9 -5.49 42.50 -15.36
N MET A 10 -4.96 42.27 -16.56
CA MET A 10 -4.23 41.08 -16.98
C MET A 10 -2.87 41.10 -16.25
N VAL A 11 -2.67 40.23 -15.26
CA VAL A 11 -1.33 40.00 -14.67
C VAL A 11 -1.17 38.52 -14.31
N GLY A 12 -0.33 37.85 -15.10
CA GLY A 12 0.54 36.76 -14.65
C GLY A 12 -0.12 35.44 -14.26
N LEU A 13 -0.51 34.63 -15.24
CA LEU A 13 -0.57 33.17 -15.08
C LEU A 13 0.87 32.65 -14.90
N ALA A 14 1.39 32.71 -13.68
CA ALA A 14 2.61 31.98 -13.32
C ALA A 14 2.22 30.52 -13.12
N VAL A 15 2.35 29.74 -14.20
CA VAL A 15 2.36 28.27 -14.12
C VAL A 15 3.61 27.89 -13.32
N ALA A 16 3.46 27.76 -12.00
CA ALA A 16 4.45 27.09 -11.18
C ALA A 16 4.49 25.64 -11.65
N LEU A 17 5.55 25.27 -12.36
CA LEU A 17 5.89 23.87 -12.59
C LEU A 17 5.98 23.22 -11.22
N VAL A 18 4.98 22.41 -10.89
CA VAL A 18 5.09 21.46 -9.80
C VAL A 18 6.15 20.47 -10.26
N ALA A 19 7.39 20.65 -9.80
CA ALA A 19 8.39 19.61 -9.85
C ALA A 19 7.81 18.43 -9.08
N THR A 20 7.32 17.43 -9.79
CA THR A 20 6.97 16.16 -9.18
C THR A 20 8.24 15.65 -8.52
N PRO A 21 8.30 15.44 -7.19
CA PRO A 21 9.36 14.63 -6.65
C PRO A 21 9.33 13.31 -7.44
N GLY A 22 10.42 12.99 -8.12
CA GLY A 22 10.66 11.63 -8.56
C GLY A 22 11.11 10.89 -7.32
N TRP A 23 10.28 9.99 -6.80
CA TRP A 23 10.63 9.19 -5.62
C TRP A 23 11.53 8.08 -6.15
N ALA A 24 12.78 8.43 -6.43
CA ALA A 24 13.80 7.47 -6.77
C ALA A 24 14.17 6.75 -5.47
N VAL A 25 13.61 5.55 -5.29
CA VAL A 25 13.94 4.72 -4.15
C VAL A 25 15.22 3.96 -4.47
N TYR A 26 16.31 4.34 -3.83
CA TYR A 26 17.62 3.73 -3.98
C TYR A 26 17.74 2.49 -3.09
N LYS A 27 18.15 1.36 -3.68
CA LYS A 27 18.54 0.18 -2.93
C LYS A 27 20.00 0.31 -2.53
N CYS A 28 20.25 0.63 -1.26
CA CYS A 28 21.59 0.74 -0.71
C CYS A 28 21.99 -0.57 -0.05
N THR A 29 23.13 -1.12 -0.46
CA THR A 29 23.74 -2.28 0.20
C THR A 29 24.86 -1.77 1.08
N ALA A 30 24.69 -1.90 2.39
CA ALA A 30 25.71 -1.51 3.36
C ALA A 30 26.90 -2.48 3.32
N PRO A 31 28.09 -2.08 3.82
CA PRO A 31 29.29 -2.92 3.80
C PRO A 31 29.15 -4.26 4.55
N ASN A 32 28.18 -4.37 5.45
CA ASN A 32 27.82 -5.58 6.17
C ASN A 32 26.82 -6.48 5.41
N GLY A 33 26.49 -6.15 4.16
CA GLY A 33 25.56 -6.89 3.32
C GLY A 33 24.07 -6.59 3.58
N SER A 34 23.75 -5.72 4.55
CA SER A 34 22.34 -5.33 4.80
C SER A 34 21.82 -4.40 3.71
N VAL A 35 20.54 -4.54 3.38
CA VAL A 35 19.86 -3.74 2.34
C VAL A 35 18.91 -2.75 2.99
N VAL A 36 19.06 -1.48 2.63
CA VAL A 36 18.16 -0.39 3.04
C VAL A 36 17.65 0.33 1.80
N TYR A 37 16.37 0.67 1.79
CA TYR A 37 15.74 1.45 0.72
C TYR A 37 15.56 2.88 1.21
N GLN A 38 16.04 3.86 0.43
CA GLN A 38 16.01 5.27 0.81
C GLN A 38 15.73 6.15 -0.41
N ASP A 39 15.05 7.27 -0.19
CA ASP A 39 14.75 8.25 -1.24
C ASP A 39 15.95 9.16 -1.60
N ALA A 40 17.11 8.92 -0.98
CA ALA A 40 18.35 9.65 -1.21
C ALA A 40 19.44 8.75 -1.81
N PRO A 41 20.39 9.27 -2.61
CA PRO A 41 21.48 8.48 -3.17
C PRO A 41 22.35 7.82 -2.07
N CYS A 42 22.80 6.59 -2.31
CA CYS A 42 23.65 5.87 -1.36
C CYS A 42 25.03 6.54 -1.24
N THR A 43 25.60 6.60 -0.03
CA THR A 43 26.99 7.06 0.22
C THR A 43 28.02 5.99 -0.18
N GLY A 44 27.86 5.38 -1.36
CA GLY A 44 28.62 4.23 -1.84
C GLY A 44 27.99 3.58 -3.07
N LYS A 45 28.28 2.29 -3.35
CA LYS A 45 27.63 1.56 -4.45
C LYS A 45 26.14 1.33 -4.14
N GLY A 46 25.28 2.10 -4.80
CA GLY A 46 23.85 1.87 -4.90
C GLY A 46 23.48 1.60 -6.35
N GLU A 47 22.54 0.69 -6.57
CA GLU A 47 21.92 0.52 -7.89
C GLU A 47 20.57 1.25 -7.85
N GLU A 48 20.40 2.21 -8.77
CA GLU A 48 19.17 2.96 -8.91
C GLU A 48 18.08 2.04 -9.47
N MET A 49 16.99 1.88 -8.72
CA MET A 49 15.81 1.18 -9.21
C MET A 49 14.78 2.22 -9.61
N ALA A 50 14.83 2.64 -10.87
CA ALA A 50 13.73 3.39 -11.45
C ALA A 50 12.52 2.45 -11.55
N LEU A 51 11.45 2.74 -10.79
CA LEU A 51 10.17 2.07 -10.97
C LEU A 51 9.68 2.37 -12.40
N PRO A 52 9.52 1.37 -13.28
CA PRO A 52 9.14 1.64 -14.65
C PRO A 52 7.71 2.16 -14.70
N SER A 53 7.55 3.43 -15.13
CA SER A 53 6.31 3.87 -15.77
C SER A 53 6.13 3.01 -17.03
N ALA A 54 4.95 2.39 -17.14
CA ALA A 54 4.66 1.32 -18.08
C ALA A 54 4.95 1.64 -19.57
N LEU A 55 5.22 0.56 -20.33
CA LEU A 55 5.11 0.38 -21.79
C LEU A 55 6.29 0.83 -22.69
N VAL A 56 7.34 0.01 -22.83
CA VAL A 56 8.02 -0.21 -24.13
C VAL A 56 8.59 -1.64 -24.19
N SER A 57 8.23 -2.40 -25.24
CA SER A 57 8.67 -3.76 -25.55
C SER A 57 10.14 -3.85 -26.00
N THR A 58 10.85 -4.97 -25.74
CA THR A 58 11.48 -5.98 -26.68
C THR A 58 12.47 -6.91 -25.87
N PRO A 59 13.05 -8.03 -26.38
CA PRO A 59 13.01 -9.42 -25.82
C PRO A 59 14.32 -9.92 -25.14
N PRO A 60 14.39 -11.16 -24.56
CA PRO A 60 15.38 -11.53 -23.53
C PRO A 60 16.57 -12.37 -24.03
N ALA A 61 17.69 -12.37 -23.28
CA ALA A 61 18.61 -13.50 -22.96
C ALA A 61 19.94 -13.03 -22.32
N PRO A 62 20.77 -13.89 -21.67
CA PRO A 62 20.53 -15.20 -21.05
C PRO A 62 20.96 -15.27 -19.57
N ARG A 63 20.60 -16.38 -18.89
CA ARG A 63 21.06 -16.72 -17.54
C ARG A 63 22.51 -17.24 -17.58
N HIS A 64 23.29 -16.90 -16.56
CA HIS A 64 24.43 -17.71 -16.13
C HIS A 64 24.23 -18.11 -14.67
N ASP A 65 23.96 -19.40 -14.48
CA ASP A 65 24.10 -20.10 -13.20
C ASP A 65 25.56 -20.00 -12.71
N THR A 66 25.75 -19.88 -11.39
CA THR A 66 26.64 -20.72 -10.56
C THR A 66 26.67 -20.16 -9.13
N ALA A 67 26.10 -20.91 -8.19
CA ALA A 67 26.66 -21.08 -6.85
C ALA A 67 27.32 -22.49 -6.83
N PRO A 68 28.19 -22.88 -5.86
CA PRO A 68 28.50 -22.23 -4.58
C PRO A 68 30.01 -22.19 -4.25
N ASN A 69 30.41 -21.44 -3.21
CA ASN A 69 31.43 -21.94 -2.29
C ASN A 69 31.38 -21.17 -0.96
N THR A 70 31.17 -21.93 0.10
CA THR A 70 31.30 -21.50 1.51
C THR A 70 32.74 -21.73 1.95
N PRO A 71 33.37 -20.76 2.61
CA PRO A 71 34.31 -21.09 3.68
C PRO A 71 33.79 -20.64 5.05
N ALA A 72 34.07 -21.48 6.05
CA ALA A 72 33.63 -21.38 7.43
C ALA A 72 33.93 -20.02 8.10
N VAL A 73 32.95 -19.50 8.83
CA VAL A 73 33.07 -18.30 9.66
C VAL A 73 33.57 -18.72 11.05
N PRO A 74 34.72 -18.22 11.55
CA PRO A 74 35.06 -18.33 12.97
C PRO A 74 34.16 -17.40 13.79
N ALA A 75 33.69 -17.89 14.93
CA ALA A 75 32.73 -17.22 15.80
C ALA A 75 33.14 -15.77 16.15
N PRO A 76 32.30 -14.76 15.85
CA PRO A 76 32.54 -13.39 16.30
C PRO A 76 32.30 -13.25 17.80
N ALA A 77 33.26 -12.62 18.49
CA ALA A 77 33.13 -12.16 19.86
C ALA A 77 32.02 -11.11 19.98
N GLU A 78 31.29 -11.21 21.09
CA GLU A 78 30.06 -10.49 21.43
C GLU A 78 30.28 -8.97 21.48
N ALA A 79 29.60 -8.24 20.58
CA ALA A 79 29.43 -6.79 20.70
C ALA A 79 28.42 -6.48 21.81
N PRO A 80 28.55 -5.35 22.54
CA PRO A 80 27.60 -4.96 23.56
C PRO A 80 26.18 -4.85 22.97
N PRO A 81 25.14 -5.24 23.73
CA PRO A 81 23.81 -5.37 23.17
C PRO A 81 23.31 -4.02 22.64
N PRO A 82 22.81 -3.95 21.39
CA PRO A 82 22.08 -2.78 20.95
C PRO A 82 20.92 -2.54 21.91
N ALA A 83 20.64 -1.27 22.21
CA ALA A 83 19.42 -0.87 22.89
C ALA A 83 18.23 -1.60 22.25
N PRO A 84 17.26 -2.11 23.03
CA PRO A 84 16.16 -2.88 22.47
C PRO A 84 15.47 -2.04 21.42
N ALA A 85 15.58 -2.48 20.16
CA ALA A 85 14.64 -2.07 19.13
C ALA A 85 13.22 -2.29 19.69
N PRO A 86 12.24 -1.43 19.38
CA PRO A 86 10.86 -1.75 19.67
C PRO A 86 10.62 -3.14 19.09
N SER A 87 10.36 -4.09 19.97
CA SER A 87 10.31 -5.50 19.61
C SER A 87 9.15 -5.67 18.64
N PRO A 88 9.30 -6.42 17.53
CA PRO A 88 8.18 -6.77 16.63
C PRO A 88 7.15 -7.70 17.31
N THR A 89 7.12 -7.77 18.64
CA THR A 89 6.29 -8.68 19.43
C THR A 89 4.89 -8.15 19.71
N ASP A 90 4.54 -6.93 19.31
CA ASP A 90 3.13 -6.55 19.15
C ASP A 90 2.56 -6.97 17.77
N SER A 91 3.42 -7.34 16.81
CA SER A 91 3.01 -7.72 15.43
C SER A 91 2.46 -9.14 15.30
N ALA A 92 2.35 -9.91 16.40
CA ALA A 92 1.86 -11.29 16.36
C ALA A 92 0.38 -11.44 16.77
N ALA A 93 -0.25 -10.38 17.28
CA ALA A 93 -1.69 -10.36 17.58
C ALA A 93 -2.39 -9.39 16.62
N LYS A 94 -3.44 -9.84 15.94
CA LYS A 94 -4.27 -8.94 15.13
C LYS A 94 -4.80 -7.81 16.01
N THR A 95 -4.60 -6.58 15.56
CA THR A 95 -5.20 -5.39 16.17
C THR A 95 -6.73 -5.48 16.08
N GLN A 96 -7.43 -4.75 16.95
CA GLN A 96 -8.90 -4.68 16.89
C GLN A 96 -9.39 -4.18 15.53
N LEU A 97 -8.66 -3.26 14.90
CA LEU A 97 -8.97 -2.77 13.56
C LEU A 97 -8.89 -3.88 12.51
N GLU A 98 -7.87 -4.75 12.58
CA GLU A 98 -7.73 -5.90 11.69
C GLU A 98 -8.80 -6.95 11.93
N LEU A 99 -9.16 -7.24 13.19
CA LEU A 99 -10.27 -8.14 13.51
C LEU A 99 -11.60 -7.63 12.94
N ASP A 100 -11.85 -6.34 13.08
CA ASP A 100 -13.07 -5.72 12.54
C ASP A 100 -13.04 -5.64 11.01
N ALA A 101 -11.87 -5.46 10.40
CA ALA A 101 -11.68 -5.55 8.95
C ALA A 101 -11.88 -6.98 8.43
N ASP A 102 -11.51 -8.01 9.20
CA ASP A 102 -11.79 -9.41 8.87
C ASP A 102 -13.30 -9.67 8.86
N HIS A 103 -14.03 -9.23 9.89
CA HIS A 103 -15.49 -9.31 9.92
C HIS A 103 -16.12 -8.59 8.71
N CYS A 104 -15.56 -7.44 8.34
CA CYS A 104 -15.97 -6.68 7.16
C CYS A 104 -15.76 -7.47 5.87
N LEU A 105 -14.56 -8.01 5.66
CA LEU A 105 -14.19 -8.82 4.50
C LEU A 105 -15.12 -10.04 4.37
N ASP A 106 -15.37 -10.75 5.47
CA ASP A 106 -16.23 -11.94 5.46
C ASP A 106 -17.66 -11.63 5.04
N TRP A 107 -18.19 -10.46 5.41
CA TRP A 107 -19.50 -10.02 4.96
C TRP A 107 -19.55 -9.69 3.46
N TYR A 108 -18.48 -9.12 2.90
CA TYR A 108 -18.40 -8.76 1.48
C TYR A 108 -18.07 -9.94 0.56
N LYS A 109 -17.30 -10.94 1.03
CA LYS A 109 -16.94 -12.14 0.26
C LYS A 109 -18.10 -12.76 -0.54
N PRO A 110 -19.29 -13.04 0.02
CA PRO A 110 -20.38 -13.64 -0.74
C PRO A 110 -20.93 -12.78 -1.88
N LEU A 111 -20.64 -11.47 -1.89
CA LEU A 111 -21.02 -10.54 -2.98
C LEU A 111 -20.00 -10.54 -4.13
N LEU A 112 -18.83 -11.13 -3.92
CA LEU A 112 -17.75 -11.18 -4.90
C LEU A 112 -17.92 -12.36 -5.86
N ARG A 113 -17.46 -12.16 -7.09
CA ARG A 113 -17.45 -13.21 -8.12
C ARG A 113 -16.48 -14.35 -7.76
N ASP A 114 -15.31 -14.01 -7.21
CA ASP A 114 -14.30 -14.95 -6.73
C ASP A 114 -13.88 -14.63 -5.29
N PRO A 115 -14.63 -15.14 -4.29
CA PRO A 115 -14.40 -14.82 -2.87
C PRO A 115 -13.07 -15.34 -2.33
N LYS A 116 -12.46 -16.34 -2.97
CA LYS A 116 -11.22 -16.96 -2.48
C LYS A 116 -9.99 -16.12 -2.79
N SER A 117 -10.05 -15.33 -3.86
CA SER A 117 -8.99 -14.37 -4.21
C SER A 117 -9.03 -13.09 -3.39
N ALA A 118 -10.09 -12.90 -2.58
CA ALA A 118 -10.36 -11.65 -1.92
C ALA A 118 -9.49 -11.42 -0.69
N TYR A 119 -8.81 -10.28 -0.64
CA TYR A 119 -8.11 -9.77 0.54
C TYR A 119 -8.30 -8.26 0.67
N TYR A 120 -7.99 -7.69 1.83
CA TYR A 120 -8.10 -6.25 2.06
C TYR A 120 -6.74 -5.57 2.22
N SER A 121 -6.72 -4.27 1.94
CA SER A 121 -5.66 -3.36 2.35
C SER A 121 -6.26 -2.06 2.89
N ASN A 122 -5.38 -1.22 3.46
CA ASN A 122 -5.73 0.13 3.94
C ASN A 122 -6.95 0.17 4.89
N PRO A 123 -7.04 -0.72 5.91
CA PRO A 123 -8.13 -0.64 6.86
C PRO A 123 -8.03 0.69 7.62
N SER A 124 -9.17 1.34 7.77
CA SER A 124 -9.29 2.58 8.53
C SER A 124 -10.61 2.58 9.29
N ARG A 125 -10.65 3.30 10.41
CA ARG A 125 -11.86 3.44 11.22
C ARG A 125 -12.20 4.90 11.39
N ASN A 126 -13.44 5.24 11.08
CA ASN A 126 -14.04 6.51 11.46
C ASN A 126 -15.27 6.22 12.32
N ASN A 127 -15.16 6.50 13.62
CA ASN A 127 -16.15 6.11 14.63
C ASN A 127 -16.47 4.61 14.56
N ARG A 128 -17.70 4.27 14.16
CA ARG A 128 -18.19 2.88 14.05
C ARG A 128 -17.98 2.29 12.66
N VAL A 129 -17.64 3.10 11.66
CA VAL A 129 -17.49 2.64 10.28
C VAL A 129 -16.04 2.22 10.04
N VAL A 130 -15.86 1.00 9.57
CA VAL A 130 -14.58 0.49 9.06
C VAL A 130 -14.62 0.58 7.54
N SER A 131 -13.61 1.21 6.96
CA SER A 131 -13.44 1.32 5.51
C SER A 131 -12.14 0.65 5.09
N LEU A 132 -12.19 -0.06 3.96
CA LEU A 132 -11.05 -0.82 3.44
C LEU A 132 -11.12 -0.97 1.92
N ASP A 133 -9.98 -1.34 1.32
CA ASP A 133 -9.85 -1.62 -0.11
C ASP A 133 -9.85 -3.13 -0.32
N LEU A 134 -10.86 -3.65 -1.03
CA LEU A 134 -10.97 -5.07 -1.37
C LEU A 134 -10.32 -5.36 -2.70
N HIS A 135 -9.29 -6.18 -2.68
CA HIS A 135 -8.62 -6.70 -3.88
C HIS A 135 -9.20 -8.07 -4.21
N THR A 136 -9.70 -8.25 -5.43
CA THR A 136 -10.29 -9.51 -5.89
C THR A 136 -10.07 -9.67 -7.39
N THR A 137 -10.22 -10.89 -7.91
CA THR A 137 -10.35 -11.09 -9.35
C THR A 137 -11.79 -10.81 -9.82
N ASN A 138 -11.93 -10.31 -11.04
CA ASN A 138 -13.23 -10.08 -11.69
C ASN A 138 -13.85 -11.36 -12.29
N GLY A 139 -13.23 -12.53 -12.08
CA GLY A 139 -13.65 -13.81 -12.68
C GLY A 139 -13.27 -13.99 -14.15
N TYR A 140 -12.63 -13.00 -14.79
CA TYR A 140 -12.15 -13.03 -16.18
C TYR A 140 -10.62 -12.90 -16.29
N GLY A 141 -9.91 -13.03 -15.16
CA GLY A 141 -8.44 -12.92 -15.10
C GLY A 141 -7.89 -11.52 -14.82
N GLY A 142 -8.75 -10.52 -14.58
CA GLY A 142 -8.34 -9.17 -14.16
C GLY A 142 -8.48 -8.96 -12.66
N PHE A 143 -7.57 -8.18 -12.07
CA PHE A 143 -7.69 -7.71 -10.68
C PHE A 143 -8.48 -6.42 -10.61
N VAL A 144 -9.35 -6.31 -9.61
CA VAL A 144 -10.13 -5.11 -9.32
C VAL A 144 -10.00 -4.75 -7.85
N VAL A 145 -10.06 -3.45 -7.57
CA VAL A 145 -10.09 -2.90 -6.22
C VAL A 145 -11.47 -2.28 -5.99
N LEU A 146 -12.17 -2.73 -4.96
CA LEU A 146 -13.50 -2.26 -4.59
C LEU A 146 -13.45 -1.58 -3.23
N LYS A 147 -14.10 -0.41 -3.10
CA LYS A 147 -14.21 0.28 -1.80
C LYS A 147 -15.32 -0.37 -0.98
N ALA A 148 -14.97 -0.81 0.22
CA ALA A 148 -15.90 -1.44 1.16
C ALA A 148 -16.03 -0.60 2.43
N SER A 149 -17.22 -0.63 3.04
CA SER A 149 -17.48 0.00 4.32
C SER A 149 -18.51 -0.78 5.10
N CYS A 150 -18.19 -1.15 6.34
CA CYS A 150 -19.08 -1.85 7.26
C CYS A 150 -19.16 -1.12 8.58
N GLU A 151 -20.25 -1.32 9.31
CA GLU A 151 -20.46 -0.66 10.59
C GLU A 151 -20.35 -1.66 11.75
N ILE A 152 -19.57 -1.31 12.78
CA ILE A 152 -19.25 -2.17 13.91
C ILE A 152 -19.87 -1.59 15.19
N HIS A 153 -20.71 -2.37 15.87
CA HIS A 153 -21.34 -2.04 17.15
C HIS A 153 -20.87 -3.04 18.19
N ALA A 154 -20.15 -2.56 19.22
CA ALA A 154 -19.61 -3.41 20.29
C ALA A 154 -18.81 -4.63 19.77
N GLY A 155 -17.95 -4.42 18.77
CA GLY A 155 -17.11 -5.46 18.16
C GLY A 155 -17.83 -6.42 17.21
N LYS A 156 -19.12 -6.18 16.92
CA LYS A 156 -19.91 -6.98 15.99
C LYS A 156 -20.34 -6.16 14.79
N LEU A 157 -20.38 -6.80 13.63
CA LEU A 157 -20.90 -6.19 12.42
C LEU A 157 -22.40 -5.92 12.56
N ASN A 158 -22.81 -4.69 12.29
CA ASN A 158 -24.20 -4.31 12.16
C ASN A 158 -24.62 -4.51 10.71
N GLU A 159 -25.37 -5.57 10.44
CA GLU A 159 -25.71 -5.96 9.06
C GLU A 159 -26.58 -4.95 8.34
N THR A 160 -27.52 -4.30 9.04
CA THR A 160 -28.43 -3.33 8.44
C THR A 160 -27.66 -2.10 7.95
N TRP A 161 -26.83 -1.53 8.82
CA TRP A 161 -26.01 -0.38 8.44
C TRP A 161 -24.91 -0.73 7.43
N THR A 162 -24.31 -1.91 7.55
CA THR A 162 -23.32 -2.40 6.57
C THR A 162 -23.95 -2.54 5.18
N ARG A 163 -25.17 -3.08 5.08
CA ARG A 163 -25.92 -3.15 3.82
C ARG A 163 -26.18 -1.76 3.23
N GLU A 164 -26.54 -0.80 4.07
CA GLU A 164 -26.74 0.59 3.64
C GLU A 164 -25.46 1.24 3.10
N HIS A 165 -24.32 1.06 3.77
CA HIS A 165 -23.01 1.52 3.29
C HIS A 165 -22.64 0.85 1.98
N ALA A 166 -22.84 -0.46 1.87
CA ALA A 166 -22.59 -1.22 0.64
C ALA A 166 -23.46 -0.72 -0.52
N ARG A 167 -24.77 -0.53 -0.30
CA ARG A 167 -25.69 0.01 -1.31
C ARG A 167 -25.25 1.38 -1.80
N ARG A 168 -24.86 2.28 -0.89
CA ARG A 168 -24.33 3.61 -1.21
C ARG A 168 -22.99 3.55 -1.95
N GLY A 169 -22.17 2.54 -1.67
CA GLY A 169 -20.92 2.25 -2.36
C GLY A 169 -21.09 1.54 -3.71
N GLY A 170 -22.32 1.30 -4.18
CA GLY A 170 -22.59 0.67 -5.47
C GLY A 170 -22.49 -0.86 -5.47
N TRP A 171 -22.50 -1.50 -4.30
CA TRP A 171 -22.48 -2.95 -4.19
C TRP A 171 -23.84 -3.56 -4.54
N PRO A 172 -23.87 -4.77 -5.14
CA PRO A 172 -25.11 -5.46 -5.51
C PRO A 172 -25.75 -6.12 -4.29
N VAL A 173 -26.30 -5.30 -3.40
CA VAL A 173 -26.98 -5.74 -2.18
C VAL A 173 -28.48 -5.52 -2.30
N ASN A 174 -29.26 -6.56 -2.01
CA ASN A 174 -30.73 -6.52 -1.95
C ASN A 174 -31.21 -6.30 -0.53
#